data_AF-A0AAD6BX61-F1
#
_entry.id   AF-A0AAD6BX61-F1
#
_cell.length_a   1.000
_cell.length_b   1.000
_cell.length_c   1.000
_cell.angle_alpha   90.00
_cell.angle_beta   90.00
_cell.angle_gamma   90.00
#
_symmetry.space_group_name_H-M   'P 1'
#
loop_
_entity.id
_entity.type
_entity.pdbx_description
1 polymer ?
#
loop_
_entity_poly.entity_id
_entity_poly.type
_entity_poly.pdbx_seq_one_letter_code
_entity_poly.pdbx_strand_id
1 'polypeptide(L)'
;MKSFKPVFLCEVKGAAETQQVASVQYAKNDINTVVAAEKVSGYRVNASSRLVDRWLDTLVRFAGSAPVFLVIVSGLLTWALMGIRFGDSDVWVAAISDVQAILCYVFDSLLMRQLLREYTEQREAMVKIQSRCNSHHRMLLKVKNKLGPEGIREVAEKCKDEPLEPLDHGLRTQTLFARCIIFSAKKFGHIVTVGMYWVCIFIWLGFGPKCNWSNRWQLYINDATSALMVLVFAFLACLRECYADYTNTCLDAIFRLDSTLESELRLLSEDDVPNPVEVNVPPKENYLQKVIYYYADIIGTLVGILFLIAVIITWAAVGPVFHFNNTWWLLIGTYAGLVGLFDSFVLRNVQNKVHQNTKSQVRHVEAFDMALFAGLSVPIPAVKDVKAPSLSRRVSRKMDAVSSHLLMVVAGFIVTIGCLVASSAMRWSLTGQLISNVPPSILETFFMLILITGQNDAEAGARVDLTNIYYRRQRLLSFMKHASEHRLKQEDDEVATESQ
;
A
#
# COMPACT_ATOMS: atom_id res chain seq x y z
N MET A 1 -19.77 5.43 -24.78
CA MET A 1 -19.32 4.99 -23.44
C MET A 1 -17.98 4.27 -23.57
N LYS A 2 -16.88 4.83 -23.07
CA LYS A 2 -15.64 4.04 -22.93
C LYS A 2 -15.93 2.92 -21.92
N SER A 3 -15.72 1.67 -22.31
CA SER A 3 -15.95 0.50 -21.45
C SER A 3 -15.15 0.66 -20.15
N PHE A 4 -15.82 0.46 -19.00
CA PHE A 4 -15.18 0.49 -17.69
C PHE A 4 -14.11 -0.61 -17.64
N LYS A 5 -12.87 -0.23 -17.33
CA LYS A 5 -11.73 -1.14 -17.27
C LYS A 5 -11.09 -1.00 -15.89
N PRO A 6 -10.99 -2.09 -15.11
CA PRO A 6 -10.46 -2.03 -13.75
C PRO A 6 -8.97 -1.69 -13.76
N VAL A 7 -8.47 -1.08 -12.69
CA VAL A 7 -7.09 -0.59 -12.56
C VAL A 7 -6.03 -1.63 -12.97
N PHE A 8 -6.22 -2.89 -12.59
CA PHE A 8 -5.31 -3.99 -12.92
C PHE A 8 -5.20 -4.31 -14.41
N LEU A 9 -6.21 -3.96 -15.21
CA LEU A 9 -6.25 -4.22 -16.64
C LEU A 9 -5.92 -2.97 -17.47
N CYS A 10 -5.66 -1.84 -16.83
CA CYS A 10 -5.26 -0.61 -17.49
C CYS A 10 -3.76 -0.62 -17.81
N GLU A 11 -3.40 -0.10 -18.99
CA GLU A 11 -2.01 0.25 -19.31
C GLU A 11 -1.67 1.56 -18.61
N VAL A 12 -0.48 1.61 -18.01
CA VAL A 12 0.05 2.85 -17.43
C VAL A 12 1.18 3.33 -18.32
N LYS A 13 1.07 4.58 -18.77
CA LYS A 13 2.09 5.24 -19.60
C LYS A 13 2.62 6.44 -18.83
N GLY A 14 3.92 6.60 -18.79
CA GLY A 14 4.55 7.71 -18.09
C GLY A 14 5.93 8.02 -18.65
N ALA A 15 6.21 9.30 -18.82
CA ALA A 15 7.57 9.81 -18.98
C ALA A 15 7.91 10.64 -17.74
N ALA A 16 9.15 10.53 -17.28
CA ALA A 16 9.63 11.42 -16.23
C ALA A 16 9.90 12.82 -16.77
N GLU A 17 9.69 13.85 -15.93
CA GLU A 17 10.01 15.23 -16.29
C GLU A 17 11.50 15.36 -16.62
N THR A 18 11.77 15.86 -17.84
CA THR A 18 13.12 16.09 -18.34
C THR A 18 13.74 17.28 -17.64
N GLN A 19 14.92 17.09 -17.04
CA GLN A 19 15.66 18.19 -16.42
C GLN A 19 16.28 19.09 -17.50
N GLN A 20 16.15 20.40 -17.32
CA GLN A 20 16.79 21.39 -18.18
C GLN A 20 18.07 21.86 -17.51
N VAL A 21 19.20 21.71 -18.21
CA VAL A 21 20.49 22.24 -17.77
C VAL A 21 20.58 23.68 -18.29
N ALA A 22 20.85 24.66 -17.42
CA ALA A 22 21.13 26.01 -17.87
C ALA A 22 22.48 26.02 -18.59
N SER A 23 22.52 26.40 -19.86
CA SER A 23 23.77 26.58 -20.59
C SER A 23 24.60 27.67 -19.92
N VAL A 24 25.72 27.31 -19.28
CA VAL A 24 26.71 28.30 -18.83
C VAL A 24 27.42 28.81 -20.09
N GLN A 25 26.87 29.84 -20.72
CA GLN A 25 27.64 30.62 -21.69
C GLN A 25 28.66 31.45 -20.90
N TYR A 26 29.95 31.19 -21.12
CA TYR A 26 31.03 32.09 -20.72
C TYR A 26 30.88 33.41 -21.48
N ALA A 27 30.00 34.29 -21.01
CA ALA A 27 29.98 35.67 -21.44
C ALA A 27 31.13 36.40 -20.73
N LYS A 28 32.20 36.65 -21.49
CA LYS A 28 33.25 37.57 -21.09
C LYS A 28 32.61 38.96 -20.89
N ASN A 29 32.69 39.44 -19.65
CA ASN A 29 32.37 40.79 -19.14
C ASN A 29 31.03 40.95 -18.40
N ASP A 30 31.18 41.49 -17.19
CA ASP A 30 30.22 42.15 -16.29
C ASP A 30 29.27 41.31 -15.42
N ILE A 31 29.70 41.12 -14.17
CA ILE A 31 28.98 41.29 -12.89
C ILE A 31 27.47 40.96 -12.93
N ASN A 32 27.17 39.69 -12.66
CA ASN A 32 26.15 39.15 -11.75
C ASN A 32 25.70 37.78 -12.25
N THR A 33 26.37 36.73 -11.76
CA THR A 33 25.97 35.34 -11.98
C THR A 33 24.67 35.09 -11.23
N VAL A 34 23.52 35.33 -11.87
CA VAL A 34 22.26 34.76 -11.43
C VAL A 34 22.28 33.29 -11.82
N VAL A 35 22.81 32.46 -10.93
CA VAL A 35 22.65 31.00 -11.01
C VAL A 35 21.15 30.74 -10.93
N ALA A 36 20.51 30.49 -12.09
CA ALA A 36 19.13 30.05 -12.13
C ALA A 36 19.05 28.75 -11.32
N ALA A 37 18.36 28.79 -10.18
CA ALA A 37 18.27 27.65 -9.28
C ALA A 37 17.79 26.42 -10.06
N GLU A 38 18.61 25.38 -10.08
CA GLU A 38 18.30 24.08 -10.66
C GLU A 38 16.97 23.60 -10.07
N LYS A 39 15.92 23.52 -10.89
CA LYS A 39 14.58 23.13 -10.43
C LYS A 39 14.53 21.60 -10.32
N VAL A 40 15.14 21.05 -9.28
CA VAL A 40 15.15 19.61 -9.00
C VAL A 40 13.70 19.12 -8.84
N SER A 41 13.23 18.31 -9.79
CA SER A 41 11.88 17.75 -9.74
C SER A 41 11.81 16.65 -8.67
N GLY A 42 10.97 16.85 -7.65
CA GLY A 42 10.65 15.84 -6.64
C GLY A 42 9.47 14.97 -7.05
N TYR A 43 9.19 13.93 -6.26
CA TYR A 43 8.01 13.10 -6.52
C TYR A 43 6.74 13.87 -6.14
N ARG A 44 5.82 14.02 -7.10
CA ARG A 44 4.48 14.54 -6.84
C ARG A 44 3.46 13.46 -7.19
N VAL A 45 2.61 13.14 -6.21
CA VAL A 45 1.45 12.29 -6.43
C VAL A 45 0.51 13.00 -7.39
N ASN A 46 0.22 12.37 -8.53
CA ASN A 46 -0.72 12.89 -9.50
C ASN A 46 -2.13 12.83 -8.92
N ALA A 47 -2.80 13.97 -8.79
CA ALA A 47 -4.21 13.98 -8.39
C ALA A 47 -5.08 13.34 -9.49
N SER A 48 -6.09 12.56 -9.11
CA SER A 48 -7.03 11.99 -10.09
C SER A 48 -7.68 13.10 -10.93
N SER A 49 -7.77 12.87 -12.24
CA SER A 49 -8.39 13.79 -13.18
C SER A 49 -9.86 14.09 -12.84
N ARG A 50 -10.58 13.13 -12.25
CA ARG A 50 -12.01 13.24 -11.91
C ARG A 50 -12.19 13.87 -10.53
N LEU A 51 -13.07 14.87 -10.43
CA LEU A 51 -13.40 15.56 -9.17
C LEU A 51 -13.96 14.61 -8.10
N VAL A 52 -14.80 13.67 -8.53
CA VAL A 52 -15.39 12.64 -7.67
C VAL A 52 -14.30 11.79 -7.02
N ASP A 53 -13.31 11.36 -7.81
CA ASP A 53 -12.23 10.53 -7.29
C ASP A 53 -11.37 11.30 -6.27
N ARG A 54 -11.12 12.59 -6.51
CA ARG A 54 -10.41 13.45 -5.54
C ARG A 54 -11.15 13.59 -4.21
N TRP A 55 -12.48 13.75 -4.26
CA TRP A 55 -13.29 13.85 -3.05
C TRP A 55 -13.26 12.52 -2.26
N LEU A 56 -13.41 11.40 -2.95
CA LEU A 56 -13.33 10.08 -2.33
C LEU A 56 -11.94 9.77 -1.77
N ASP A 57 -10.87 10.19 -2.44
CA ASP A 57 -9.51 10.02 -1.92
C ASP A 57 -9.30 10.84 -0.64
N THR A 58 -9.92 12.01 -0.55
CA THR A 58 -9.91 12.85 0.66
C THR A 58 -10.69 12.17 1.79
N LEU A 59 -11.86 11.59 1.51
CA LEU A 59 -12.63 10.80 2.47
C LEU A 59 -11.82 9.62 3.01
N VAL A 60 -11.13 8.90 2.11
CA VAL A 60 -10.26 7.78 2.45
C VAL A 60 -9.12 8.21 3.37
N ARG A 61 -8.44 9.32 3.06
CA ARG A 61 -7.35 9.85 3.91
C ARG A 61 -7.88 10.29 5.27
N PHE A 62 -9.06 10.90 5.30
CA PHE A 62 -9.73 11.28 6.54
C PHE A 62 -10.06 10.06 7.40
N ALA A 63 -10.60 8.98 6.81
CA ALA A 63 -10.94 7.75 7.53
C ALA A 63 -9.70 7.04 8.12
N GLY A 64 -8.55 7.11 7.46
CA GLY A 64 -7.27 6.59 7.98
C GLY A 64 -6.53 7.54 8.94
N SER A 65 -7.09 8.71 9.25
CA SER A 65 -6.39 9.72 10.04
C SER A 65 -6.34 9.38 11.54
N ALA A 66 -5.33 9.89 12.23
CA ALA A 66 -5.16 9.72 13.67
C ALA A 66 -6.39 10.17 14.49
N PRO A 67 -7.04 11.32 14.21
CA PRO A 67 -8.24 11.73 14.93
C PRO A 67 -9.40 10.74 14.81
N VAL A 68 -9.67 10.22 13.61
CA VAL A 68 -10.74 9.23 13.39
C VAL A 68 -10.45 7.94 14.16
N PHE A 69 -9.20 7.45 14.10
CA PHE A 69 -8.79 6.29 14.87
C PHE A 69 -9.00 6.49 16.39
N LEU A 70 -8.58 7.64 16.93
CA LEU A 70 -8.74 7.96 18.35
C LEU A 70 -10.21 8.10 18.76
N VAL A 71 -11.07 8.65 17.91
CA VAL A 71 -12.52 8.71 18.14
C VAL A 71 -13.12 7.30 18.21
N ILE A 72 -12.75 6.41 17.28
CA ILE A 72 -13.23 5.02 17.26
C ILE A 72 -12.77 4.28 18.52
N VAL A 73 -11.49 4.38 18.88
CA VAL A 73 -10.96 3.78 20.12
C VAL A 73 -11.67 4.34 21.35
N SER A 74 -11.92 5.65 21.40
CA SER A 74 -12.65 6.27 22.50
C SER A 74 -14.08 5.75 22.58
N GLY A 75 -14.77 5.61 21.45
CA GLY A 75 -16.12 5.05 21.39
C GLY A 75 -16.17 3.59 21.87
N LEU A 76 -15.20 2.76 21.46
CA LEU A 76 -15.07 1.38 21.92
C LEU A 76 -14.79 1.31 23.44
N LEU A 77 -13.93 2.18 23.96
CA LEU A 77 -13.66 2.27 25.40
C LEU A 77 -14.89 2.72 26.17
N THR A 78 -15.62 3.72 25.68
CA THR A 78 -16.89 4.15 26.27
C THR A 78 -17.90 3.02 26.30
N TRP A 79 -18.05 2.29 25.18
CA TRP A 79 -18.94 1.14 25.13
C TRP A 79 -18.53 0.05 26.14
N ALA A 80 -17.24 -0.30 26.21
CA ALA A 80 -16.74 -1.30 27.14
C ALA A 80 -16.93 -0.89 28.61
N LEU A 81 -16.64 0.37 28.96
CA LEU A 81 -16.79 0.89 30.33
C LEU A 81 -18.25 0.99 30.76
N MET A 82 -19.13 1.46 29.87
CA MET A 82 -20.57 1.50 30.14
C MET A 82 -21.19 0.09 30.22
N GLY A 83 -20.59 -0.90 29.54
CA GLY A 83 -20.95 -2.31 29.67
C GLY A 83 -20.85 -2.87 31.10
N ILE A 84 -20.02 -2.29 31.97
CA ILE A 84 -19.95 -2.67 33.40
C ILE A 84 -21.30 -2.44 34.11
N ARG A 85 -22.04 -1.40 33.71
CA ARG A 85 -23.34 -1.05 34.30
C ARG A 85 -24.53 -1.57 33.51
N PHE A 86 -24.42 -1.63 32.19
CA PHE A 86 -25.55 -1.92 31.29
C PHE A 86 -25.46 -3.29 30.59
N GLY A 87 -24.46 -4.11 30.91
CA GLY A 87 -24.20 -5.40 30.25
C GLY A 87 -25.29 -6.46 30.39
N ASP A 88 -26.26 -6.27 31.30
CA ASP A 88 -27.42 -7.16 31.43
C ASP A 88 -28.53 -6.85 30.41
N SER A 89 -28.46 -5.70 29.72
CA SER A 89 -29.43 -5.31 28.69
C SER A 89 -29.02 -5.87 27.33
N ASP A 90 -29.89 -6.69 26.73
CA ASP A 90 -29.70 -7.22 25.38
C ASP A 90 -29.53 -6.09 24.34
N VAL A 91 -30.16 -4.93 24.58
CA VAL A 91 -30.05 -3.75 23.70
C VAL A 91 -28.64 -3.16 23.76
N TRP A 92 -28.03 -3.10 24.94
CA TRP A 92 -26.69 -2.54 25.11
C TRP A 92 -25.62 -3.45 24.48
N VAL A 93 -25.80 -4.75 24.69
CA VAL A 93 -24.92 -5.81 24.22
C VAL A 93 -24.96 -5.87 22.68
N ALA A 94 -26.14 -5.85 22.07
CA ALA A 94 -26.30 -5.89 20.60
C ALA A 94 -25.88 -4.58 19.89
N ALA A 95 -25.92 -3.43 20.57
CA ALA A 95 -25.66 -2.13 19.94
C ALA A 95 -24.29 -2.03 19.26
N ILE A 96 -23.25 -2.68 19.79
CA ILE A 96 -21.93 -2.66 19.15
C ILE A 96 -21.92 -3.41 17.83
N SER A 97 -22.69 -4.51 17.72
CA SER A 97 -22.76 -5.30 16.50
C SER A 97 -23.46 -4.53 15.39
N ASP A 98 -24.53 -3.81 15.73
CA ASP A 98 -25.25 -2.97 14.78
C ASP A 98 -24.38 -1.83 14.24
N VAL A 99 -23.66 -1.15 15.13
CA VAL A 99 -22.70 -0.10 14.75
C VAL A 99 -21.56 -0.68 13.91
N GLN A 100 -21.03 -1.84 14.32
CA GLN A 100 -19.96 -2.51 13.60
C GLN A 100 -20.36 -2.87 12.17
N ALA A 101 -21.56 -3.41 11.96
CA ALA A 101 -22.02 -3.81 10.63
C ALA A 101 -21.95 -2.66 9.62
N ILE A 102 -22.42 -1.48 10.03
CA ILE A 102 -22.39 -0.27 9.20
C ILE A 102 -20.93 0.17 8.98
N LEU A 103 -20.13 0.23 10.05
CA LEU A 103 -18.74 0.67 9.95
C LEU A 103 -17.90 -0.26 9.08
N CYS A 104 -17.96 -1.58 9.28
CA CYS A 104 -17.19 -2.55 8.49
C CYS A 104 -17.51 -2.44 7.01
N TYR A 105 -18.80 -2.33 6.65
CA TYR A 105 -19.15 -2.23 5.24
C TYR A 105 -18.62 -0.94 4.58
N VAL A 106 -18.59 0.18 5.32
CA VAL A 106 -17.90 1.41 4.88
C VAL A 106 -16.40 1.17 4.77
N PHE A 107 -15.77 0.63 5.82
CA PHE A 107 -14.33 0.45 5.88
C PHE A 107 -13.80 -0.58 4.86
N ASP A 108 -14.54 -1.63 4.52
CA ASP A 108 -14.19 -2.58 3.46
C ASP A 108 -14.04 -1.86 2.12
N SER A 109 -15.01 -1.02 1.79
CA SER A 109 -14.98 -0.19 0.58
C SER A 109 -13.79 0.77 0.58
N LEU A 110 -13.53 1.43 1.72
CA LEU A 110 -12.41 2.36 1.86
C LEU A 110 -11.05 1.66 1.80
N LEU A 111 -10.90 0.49 2.42
CA LEU A 111 -9.66 -0.30 2.40
C LEU A 111 -9.35 -0.83 1.01
N MET A 112 -10.37 -1.28 0.27
CA MET A 112 -10.20 -1.67 -1.12
C MET A 112 -9.75 -0.47 -1.96
N ARG A 113 -10.38 0.70 -1.77
CA ARG A 113 -9.96 1.93 -2.46
C ARG A 113 -8.54 2.35 -2.12
N GLN A 114 -8.13 2.30 -0.84
CA GLN A 114 -6.76 2.56 -0.41
C GLN A 114 -5.77 1.64 -1.14
N LEU A 115 -6.09 0.34 -1.22
CA LEU A 115 -5.25 -0.65 -1.90
C LEU A 115 -5.05 -0.33 -3.38
N LEU A 116 -6.14 -0.01 -4.08
CA LEU A 116 -6.11 0.29 -5.52
C LEU A 116 -5.38 1.61 -5.79
N ARG A 117 -5.56 2.63 -4.93
CA ARG A 117 -4.87 3.91 -5.01
C ARG A 117 -3.36 3.71 -4.83
N GLU A 118 -2.95 3.04 -3.76
CA GLU A 118 -1.54 2.76 -3.47
C GLU A 118 -0.87 2.01 -4.62
N TYR A 119 -1.54 0.99 -5.16
CA TYR A 119 -1.04 0.24 -6.31
C TYR A 119 -0.86 1.13 -7.55
N THR A 120 -1.81 2.02 -7.83
CA THR A 120 -1.74 2.93 -8.98
C THR A 120 -0.59 3.93 -8.81
N GLU A 121 -0.47 4.56 -7.63
CA GLU A 121 0.59 5.52 -7.31
C GLU A 121 1.98 4.87 -7.42
N GLN A 122 2.17 3.69 -6.83
CA GLN A 122 3.44 2.97 -6.92
C GLN A 122 3.79 2.56 -8.35
N ARG A 123 2.80 2.11 -9.13
CA ARG A 123 3.01 1.73 -10.53
C ARG A 123 3.39 2.93 -11.40
N GLU A 124 2.74 4.07 -11.22
CA GLU A 124 3.12 5.32 -11.90
C GLU A 124 4.53 5.77 -11.52
N ALA A 125 4.89 5.71 -10.23
CA ALA A 125 6.22 6.04 -9.77
C ALA A 125 7.28 5.14 -10.41
N MET A 126 7.03 3.83 -10.47
CA MET A 126 7.99 2.89 -11.04
C MET A 126 8.18 3.08 -12.55
N VAL A 127 7.12 3.40 -13.29
CA VAL A 127 7.21 3.72 -14.73
C VAL A 127 8.05 4.98 -14.97
N LYS A 128 7.89 6.01 -14.14
CA LYS A 128 8.73 7.22 -14.23
C LYS A 128 10.20 6.93 -13.89
N ILE A 129 10.46 6.10 -12.88
CA ILE A 129 11.84 5.66 -12.57
C ILE A 129 12.45 4.90 -13.76
N GLN A 130 11.71 3.96 -14.36
CA GLN A 130 12.17 3.22 -15.55
C GLN A 130 12.47 4.16 -16.72
N SER A 131 11.60 5.14 -16.97
CA SER A 131 11.78 6.17 -18.01
C SER A 131 13.11 6.91 -17.83
N ARG A 132 13.45 7.32 -16.59
CA ARG A 132 14.75 7.94 -16.30
C ARG A 132 15.92 6.98 -16.45
N CYS A 133 15.77 5.73 -15.98
CA CYS A 133 16.85 4.74 -16.09
C CYS A 133 17.28 4.53 -17.54
N ASN A 134 16.34 4.52 -18.48
CA ASN A 134 16.65 4.40 -19.91
C ASN A 134 17.43 5.62 -20.44
N SER A 135 17.04 6.84 -20.04
CA SER A 135 17.82 8.04 -20.36
C SER A 135 19.21 8.02 -19.71
N HIS A 136 19.29 7.65 -18.42
CA HIS A 136 20.55 7.52 -17.71
C HIS A 136 21.49 6.54 -18.40
N HIS A 137 20.98 5.39 -18.85
CA HIS A 137 21.77 4.39 -19.54
C HIS A 137 22.38 4.96 -20.84
N ARG A 138 21.56 5.63 -21.66
CA ARG A 138 22.01 6.29 -22.89
C ARG A 138 23.09 7.35 -22.62
N MET A 139 22.85 8.23 -21.65
CA MET A 139 23.77 9.33 -21.32
C MET A 139 25.07 8.80 -20.70
N LEU A 140 24.97 7.80 -19.83
CA LEU A 140 26.11 7.19 -19.18
C LEU A 140 27.03 6.50 -20.18
N LEU A 141 26.50 5.86 -21.24
CA LEU A 141 27.33 5.31 -22.31
C LEU A 141 28.18 6.38 -23.01
N LYS A 142 27.61 7.57 -23.26
CA LYS A 142 28.37 8.70 -23.82
C LYS A 142 29.45 9.17 -22.86
N VAL A 143 29.12 9.33 -21.58
CA VAL A 143 30.07 9.74 -20.53
C VAL A 143 31.20 8.72 -20.38
N LYS A 144 30.92 7.42 -20.38
CA LYS A 144 31.93 6.36 -20.32
C LYS A 144 32.90 6.42 -21.51
N ASN A 145 32.38 6.62 -22.73
CA ASN A 145 33.22 6.77 -23.91
C ASN A 145 34.10 8.03 -23.81
N LYS A 146 33.58 9.09 -23.21
CA LYS A 146 34.24 10.37 -22.96
C LYS A 146 35.35 10.30 -21.89
N LEU A 147 35.25 9.43 -20.88
CA LEU A 147 36.29 9.26 -19.84
C LEU A 147 37.37 8.23 -20.22
N GLY A 148 37.03 7.24 -21.03
CA GLY A 148 37.92 6.10 -21.31
C GLY A 148 38.14 5.19 -20.09
N PRO A 149 38.91 4.09 -20.25
CA PRO A 149 39.06 3.07 -19.20
C PRO A 149 39.85 3.55 -17.97
N GLU A 150 40.87 4.40 -18.16
CA GLU A 150 41.69 4.91 -17.06
C GLU A 150 40.94 5.96 -16.24
N GLY A 151 40.25 6.90 -16.89
CA GLY A 151 39.42 7.88 -16.19
C GLY A 151 38.30 7.22 -15.37
N ILE A 152 37.68 6.17 -15.91
CA ILE A 152 36.69 5.37 -15.15
C ILE A 152 37.32 4.76 -13.91
N ARG A 153 38.54 4.23 -14.00
CA ARG A 153 39.24 3.60 -12.87
C ARG A 153 39.57 4.62 -11.78
N GLU A 154 40.09 5.80 -12.15
CA GLU A 154 40.43 6.86 -11.19
C GLU A 154 39.18 7.39 -10.47
N VAL A 155 38.10 7.65 -11.21
CA VAL A 155 36.83 8.10 -10.64
C VAL A 155 36.23 7.01 -9.74
N ALA A 156 36.27 5.74 -10.16
CA ALA A 156 35.74 4.63 -9.39
C ALA A 156 36.47 4.41 -8.06
N GLU A 157 37.79 4.64 -8.01
CA GLU A 157 38.56 4.56 -6.76
C GLU A 157 38.11 5.62 -5.75
N LYS A 158 37.87 6.87 -6.19
CA LYS A 158 37.35 7.94 -5.32
C LYS A 158 35.97 7.60 -4.74
N CYS A 159 35.13 6.95 -5.54
CA CYS A 159 33.79 6.54 -5.12
C CYS A 159 33.75 5.34 -4.19
N LYS A 160 34.83 4.55 -4.05
CA LYS A 160 34.76 3.24 -3.40
C LYS A 160 34.46 3.33 -1.90
N ASP A 161 35.06 4.31 -1.22
CA ASP A 161 35.02 4.46 0.23
C ASP A 161 34.07 5.58 0.72
N GLU A 162 33.38 6.25 -0.21
CA GLU A 162 32.48 7.33 0.16
C GLU A 162 31.25 6.78 0.91
N PRO A 163 30.93 7.32 2.11
CA PRO A 163 29.84 6.84 2.93
C PRO A 163 28.49 7.14 2.28
N LEU A 164 27.60 6.14 2.29
CA LEU A 164 26.22 6.31 1.84
C LEU A 164 25.39 6.91 2.98
N GLU A 165 24.74 8.03 2.70
CA GLU A 165 23.79 8.62 3.64
C GLU A 165 22.58 7.70 3.80
N PRO A 166 22.17 7.34 5.02
CA PRO A 166 21.00 6.50 5.21
C PRO A 166 19.74 7.18 4.66
N LEU A 167 18.81 6.38 4.13
CA LEU A 167 17.45 6.82 3.79
C LEU A 167 16.65 7.07 5.09
N ASP A 168 17.14 7.99 5.92
CA ASP A 168 16.61 8.28 7.25
C ASP A 168 15.53 9.37 7.22
N HIS A 169 15.40 10.07 6.08
CA HIS A 169 14.35 11.05 5.84
C HIS A 169 12.94 10.46 6.06
N GLY A 170 12.70 9.19 5.68
CA GLY A 170 11.40 8.55 5.90
C GLY A 170 11.08 8.29 7.38
N LEU A 171 12.07 7.94 8.21
CA LEU A 171 11.86 7.62 9.63
C LEU A 171 11.86 8.87 10.52
N ARG A 172 12.69 9.87 10.18
CA ARG A 172 12.86 11.10 10.97
C ARG A 172 11.66 12.03 10.86
N THR A 173 10.96 12.01 9.73
CA THR A 173 9.78 12.84 9.45
C THR A 173 8.48 12.25 10.00
N GLN A 174 8.49 10.98 10.43
CA GLN A 174 7.30 10.33 10.99
C GLN A 174 6.93 10.88 12.37
N THR A 175 5.65 11.18 12.54
CA THR A 175 5.06 11.58 13.82
C THR A 175 5.20 10.48 14.87
N LEU A 176 5.22 10.85 16.15
CA LEU A 176 5.24 9.89 17.27
C LEU A 176 4.05 8.92 17.21
N PHE A 177 2.89 9.41 16.78
CA PHE A 177 1.70 8.60 16.56
C PHE A 177 1.93 7.51 15.51
N ALA A 178 2.45 7.86 14.32
CA ALA A 178 2.75 6.89 13.27
C ALA A 178 3.74 5.81 13.75
N ARG A 179 4.75 6.21 14.53
CA ARG A 179 5.70 5.26 15.13
C ARG A 179 5.02 4.28 16.09
N CYS A 180 4.08 4.77 16.91
CA CYS A 180 3.30 3.93 17.83
C CYS A 180 2.40 2.93 17.06
N ILE A 181 1.70 3.40 16.01
CA ILE A 181 0.87 2.54 15.15
C ILE A 181 1.72 1.45 14.49
N ILE A 182 2.84 1.80 13.87
CA ILE A 182 3.74 0.85 13.21
C ILE A 182 4.34 -0.15 14.22
N PHE A 183 4.67 0.30 15.43
CA PHE A 183 5.12 -0.59 16.50
C PHE A 183 4.03 -1.57 16.91
N SER A 184 2.80 -1.08 17.10
CA SER A 184 1.64 -1.88 17.44
C SER A 184 1.31 -2.90 16.35
N ALA A 185 1.47 -2.52 15.09
CA ALA A 185 1.23 -3.40 13.94
C ALA A 185 2.12 -4.64 13.96
N LYS A 186 3.38 -4.51 14.39
CA LYS A 186 4.29 -5.66 14.55
C LYS A 186 3.79 -6.68 15.60
N LYS A 187 3.03 -6.22 16.60
CA LYS A 187 2.44 -7.07 17.64
C LYS A 187 1.12 -7.69 17.16
N PHE A 188 0.22 -6.88 16.60
CA PHE A 188 -1.07 -7.36 16.08
C PHE A 188 -0.89 -8.37 14.94
N GLY A 189 0.02 -8.10 14.01
CA GLY A 189 0.35 -9.01 12.89
C GLY A 189 1.30 -10.15 13.26
N HIS A 190 1.51 -10.45 14.55
CA HIS A 190 2.32 -11.60 14.93
C HIS A 190 1.47 -12.88 14.91
N ILE A 191 2.06 -14.00 14.47
CA ILE A 191 1.32 -15.29 14.36
C ILE A 191 0.75 -15.76 15.71
N VAL A 192 1.40 -15.39 16.81
CA VAL A 192 0.90 -15.70 18.17
C VAL A 192 -0.43 -15.01 18.43
N THR A 193 -0.61 -13.76 18.00
CA THR A 193 -1.86 -13.01 18.16
C THR A 193 -2.99 -13.69 17.37
N VAL A 194 -2.70 -14.11 16.14
CA VAL A 194 -3.66 -14.89 15.32
C VAL A 194 -3.96 -16.26 15.94
N GLY A 195 -2.96 -16.92 16.53
CA GLY A 195 -3.15 -18.17 17.25
C GLY A 195 -4.00 -18.01 18.51
N MET A 196 -3.75 -16.96 19.30
CA MET A 196 -4.54 -16.62 20.48
C MET A 196 -5.99 -16.34 20.12
N TYR A 197 -6.24 -15.65 19.00
CA TYR A 197 -7.60 -15.46 18.48
C TYR A 197 -8.34 -16.79 18.31
N TRP A 198 -7.75 -17.77 17.62
CA TRP A 198 -8.37 -19.08 17.45
C TRP A 198 -8.52 -19.87 18.75
N VAL A 199 -7.55 -19.76 19.67
CA VAL A 199 -7.68 -20.35 21.01
C VAL A 199 -8.92 -19.80 21.72
N CYS A 200 -9.16 -18.49 21.67
CA CYS A 200 -10.38 -17.89 22.23
C CYS A 200 -11.66 -18.41 21.57
N ILE A 201 -11.68 -18.55 20.23
CA ILE A 201 -12.82 -19.11 19.50
C ILE A 201 -13.09 -20.57 19.92
N PHE A 202 -12.05 -21.40 20.02
CA PHE A 202 -12.20 -22.80 20.44
C PHE A 202 -12.65 -22.94 21.90
N ILE A 203 -12.15 -22.08 22.79
CA ILE A 203 -12.62 -22.02 24.17
C ILE A 203 -14.13 -21.69 24.19
N TRP A 204 -14.55 -20.66 23.47
CA TRP A 204 -15.96 -20.28 23.36
C TRP A 204 -16.84 -21.42 22.81
N LEU A 205 -16.39 -22.11 21.75
CA LEU A 205 -17.07 -23.29 21.21
C LEU A 205 -17.21 -24.41 22.25
N GLY A 206 -16.19 -24.62 23.08
CA GLY A 206 -16.20 -25.61 24.17
C GLY A 206 -17.26 -25.34 25.24
N PHE A 207 -17.68 -24.09 25.44
CA PHE A 207 -18.79 -23.74 26.34
C PHE A 207 -20.17 -23.89 25.71
N GLY A 208 -20.27 -24.07 24.39
CA GLY A 208 -21.53 -24.21 23.65
C GLY A 208 -22.49 -25.25 24.24
N PRO A 209 -22.05 -26.51 24.51
CA PRO A 209 -22.90 -27.53 25.11
C PRO A 209 -23.44 -27.16 26.50
N LYS A 210 -22.61 -26.53 27.35
CA LYS A 210 -23.05 -26.08 28.69
C LYS A 210 -24.09 -24.95 28.62
N CYS A 211 -24.05 -24.15 27.56
CA CYS A 211 -24.98 -23.06 27.30
C CYS A 211 -26.17 -23.47 26.41
N ASN A 212 -26.36 -24.78 26.15
CA ASN A 212 -27.39 -25.33 25.27
C ASN A 212 -27.42 -24.70 23.87
N TRP A 213 -26.27 -24.23 23.36
CA TRP A 213 -26.18 -23.51 22.08
C TRP A 213 -27.16 -22.32 21.96
N SER A 214 -27.48 -21.69 23.10
CA SER A 214 -28.48 -20.62 23.18
C SER A 214 -28.13 -19.41 22.32
N ASN A 215 -29.15 -18.64 21.92
CA ASN A 215 -28.96 -17.39 21.18
C ASN A 215 -28.09 -16.39 21.95
N ARG A 216 -28.20 -16.35 23.29
CA ARG A 216 -27.38 -15.48 24.16
C ARG A 216 -25.88 -15.86 24.11
N TRP A 217 -25.58 -17.16 24.04
CA TRP A 217 -24.21 -17.64 23.84
C TRP A 217 -23.62 -17.22 22.48
N GLN A 218 -24.45 -17.17 21.43
CA GLN A 218 -24.06 -16.68 20.10
C GLN A 218 -23.86 -15.16 20.08
N LEU A 219 -24.72 -14.40 20.77
CA LEU A 219 -24.59 -12.94 20.89
C LEU A 219 -23.28 -12.53 21.57
N TYR A 220 -22.86 -13.22 22.64
CA TYR A 220 -21.60 -12.87 23.31
C TYR A 220 -20.37 -12.91 22.41
N ILE A 221 -20.27 -13.92 21.53
CA ILE A 221 -19.14 -13.95 20.59
C ILE A 221 -19.31 -12.91 19.49
N ASN A 222 -20.53 -12.72 19.01
CA ASN A 222 -20.87 -11.75 17.97
C ASN A 222 -20.40 -10.36 18.39
N ASP A 223 -20.71 -9.94 19.60
CA ASP A 223 -20.41 -8.59 20.07
C ASP A 223 -18.91 -8.42 20.37
N ALA A 224 -18.26 -9.48 20.88
CA ALA A 224 -16.82 -9.49 21.09
C ALA A 224 -16.04 -9.42 19.76
N THR A 225 -16.45 -10.18 18.74
CA THR A 225 -15.84 -10.11 17.41
C THR A 225 -16.17 -8.81 16.70
N SER A 226 -17.39 -8.28 16.86
CA SER A 226 -17.76 -6.96 16.34
C SER A 226 -16.89 -5.84 16.92
N ALA A 227 -16.70 -5.79 18.25
CA ALA A 227 -15.83 -4.79 18.87
C ALA A 227 -14.37 -4.90 18.37
N LEU A 228 -13.86 -6.14 18.24
CA LEU A 228 -12.53 -6.39 17.70
C LEU A 228 -12.42 -5.98 16.21
N MET A 229 -13.44 -6.26 15.40
CA MET A 229 -13.48 -5.87 13.99
C MET A 229 -13.40 -4.36 13.84
N VAL A 230 -14.24 -3.60 14.54
CA VAL A 230 -14.20 -2.13 14.49
C VAL A 230 -12.81 -1.60 14.82
N LEU A 231 -12.17 -2.16 15.86
CA LEU A 231 -10.80 -1.80 16.22
C LEU A 231 -9.80 -2.13 15.10
N VAL A 232 -9.85 -3.35 14.56
CA VAL A 232 -8.91 -3.82 13.55
C VAL A 232 -9.07 -3.07 12.23
N PHE A 233 -10.31 -2.77 11.80
CA PHE A 233 -10.58 -1.97 10.59
C PHE A 233 -10.02 -0.55 10.71
N ALA A 234 -10.35 0.13 11.82
CA ALA A 234 -9.83 1.48 12.07
C ALA A 234 -8.30 1.48 12.15
N PHE A 235 -7.73 0.48 12.83
CA PHE A 235 -6.29 0.30 12.94
C PHE A 235 -5.63 0.07 11.58
N LEU A 236 -6.21 -0.79 10.74
CA LEU A 236 -5.70 -1.14 9.42
C LEU A 236 -5.77 0.04 8.44
N ALA A 237 -6.87 0.79 8.45
CA ALA A 237 -7.02 2.00 7.65
C ALA A 237 -5.96 3.06 8.03
N CYS A 238 -5.68 3.19 9.33
CA CYS A 238 -4.66 4.09 9.84
C CYS A 238 -3.24 3.62 9.53
N LEU A 239 -2.98 2.31 9.69
CA LEU A 239 -1.70 1.70 9.38
C LEU A 239 -1.32 1.86 7.91
N ARG A 240 -2.28 1.65 7.00
CA ARG A 240 -2.10 1.83 5.56
C ARG A 240 -1.73 3.27 5.20
N GLU A 241 -2.42 4.25 5.77
CA GLU A 241 -2.10 5.66 5.51
C GLU A 241 -0.68 6.00 6.02
N CYS A 242 -0.29 5.50 7.20
CA CYS A 242 1.07 5.67 7.71
C CYS A 242 2.15 5.07 6.78
N TYR A 243 1.87 3.94 6.14
CA TYR A 243 2.79 3.32 5.17
C TYR A 243 2.81 4.03 3.83
N ALA A 244 1.67 4.53 3.37
CA ALA A 244 1.59 5.35 2.16
C ALA A 244 2.43 6.63 2.30
N ASP A 245 2.30 7.35 3.42
CA ASP A 245 3.10 8.55 3.71
C ASP A 245 4.60 8.27 3.75
N TYR A 246 4.99 7.16 4.38
CA TYR A 246 6.37 6.71 4.42
C TYR A 246 6.91 6.43 3.02
N THR A 247 6.17 5.65 2.23
CA THR A 247 6.55 5.28 0.86
C THR A 247 6.69 6.52 -0.02
N ASN A 248 5.76 7.46 0.06
CA ASN A 248 5.80 8.71 -0.70
C ASN A 248 7.02 9.57 -0.33
N THR A 249 7.39 9.60 0.95
CA THR A 249 8.61 10.30 1.41
C THR A 249 9.87 9.65 0.85
N CYS A 250 9.95 8.31 0.84
CA CYS A 250 11.06 7.58 0.25
C CYS A 250 11.13 7.78 -1.27
N LEU A 251 10.00 7.75 -1.96
CA LEU A 251 9.93 8.03 -3.40
C LEU A 251 10.37 9.46 -3.71
N ASP A 252 9.97 10.48 -2.93
CA ASP A 252 10.44 11.85 -3.14
C ASP A 252 11.96 11.96 -3.04
N ALA A 253 12.57 11.32 -2.03
CA ALA A 253 14.02 11.29 -1.90
C ALA A 253 14.71 10.62 -3.11
N ILE A 254 14.17 9.50 -3.59
CA ILE A 254 14.69 8.80 -4.78
C ILE A 254 14.53 9.67 -6.03
N PHE A 255 13.37 10.29 -6.24
CA PHE A 255 13.11 11.13 -7.42
C PHE A 255 13.97 12.38 -7.45
N ARG A 256 14.26 12.99 -6.28
CA ARG A 256 15.19 14.11 -6.18
C ARG A 256 16.60 13.69 -6.57
N LEU A 257 17.09 12.55 -6.04
CA LEU A 257 18.39 12.01 -6.44
C LEU A 257 18.44 11.69 -7.94
N ASP A 258 17.39 11.07 -8.48
CA ASP A 258 17.27 10.78 -9.91
C ASP A 258 17.28 12.06 -10.75
N SER A 259 16.60 13.12 -10.31
CA SER A 259 16.59 14.42 -11.01
C SER A 259 17.98 15.06 -11.00
N THR A 260 18.67 15.07 -9.86
CA THR A 260 20.04 15.61 -9.78
C THR A 260 21.01 14.78 -10.62
N LEU A 261 20.89 13.46 -10.57
CA LEU A 261 21.68 12.55 -11.40
C LEU A 261 21.42 12.79 -12.90
N GLU A 262 20.16 12.99 -13.30
CA GLU A 262 19.80 13.31 -14.67
C GLU A 262 20.45 14.61 -15.13
N SER A 263 20.44 15.65 -14.29
CA SER A 263 21.03 16.95 -14.61
C SER A 263 22.54 16.86 -14.86
N GLU A 264 23.28 16.22 -13.94
CA GLU A 264 24.72 15.99 -14.08
C GLU A 264 25.05 15.16 -15.34
N LEU A 265 24.26 14.12 -15.60
CA LEU A 265 24.42 13.29 -16.79
C LEU A 265 24.18 14.08 -18.08
N ARG A 266 23.16 14.95 -18.11
CA ARG A 266 22.88 15.81 -19.28
C ARG A 266 24.00 16.80 -19.52
N LEU A 267 24.54 17.39 -18.46
CA LEU A 267 25.67 18.31 -18.54
C LEU A 267 26.92 17.63 -19.12
N LEU A 268 27.25 16.42 -18.65
CA LEU A 268 28.45 15.70 -19.13
C LEU A 268 28.28 15.06 -20.51
N SER A 269 27.07 14.61 -20.84
CA SER A 269 26.79 13.92 -22.10
C SER A 269 26.34 14.84 -23.23
N GLU A 270 26.03 16.11 -22.92
CA GLU A 270 25.42 17.09 -23.84
C GLU A 270 24.16 16.51 -24.52
N ASP A 271 23.34 15.79 -23.74
CA ASP A 271 22.13 15.11 -24.22
C ASP A 271 20.87 15.90 -23.85
N ASP A 272 20.28 16.57 -24.84
CA ASP A 272 19.03 17.31 -24.69
C ASP A 272 17.78 16.48 -25.06
N VAL A 273 17.94 15.17 -25.32
CA VAL A 273 16.82 14.34 -25.76
C VAL A 273 15.87 14.08 -24.56
N PRO A 274 14.56 14.33 -24.71
CA PRO A 274 13.59 14.09 -23.65
C PRO A 274 13.55 12.64 -23.17
N ASN A 275 13.10 12.45 -21.92
CA ASN A 275 12.92 11.11 -21.36
C ASN A 275 11.85 10.33 -22.13
N PRO A 276 12.11 9.05 -22.47
CA PRO A 276 11.17 8.25 -23.25
C PRO A 276 9.89 7.95 -22.45
N VAL A 277 8.78 7.80 -23.16
CA VAL A 277 7.52 7.34 -22.55
C VAL A 277 7.61 5.83 -22.36
N GLU A 278 7.60 5.39 -21.09
CA GLU A 278 7.55 3.98 -20.75
C GLU A 278 6.10 3.51 -20.65
N VAL A 279 5.87 2.27 -21.09
CA VAL A 279 4.54 1.64 -21.08
C VAL A 279 4.60 0.38 -20.23
N ASN A 280 3.85 0.38 -19.14
CA ASN A 280 3.65 -0.80 -18.34
C ASN A 280 2.37 -1.53 -18.78
N VAL A 281 2.56 -2.67 -19.43
CA VAL A 281 1.46 -3.53 -19.90
C VAL A 281 0.94 -4.39 -18.74
N PRO A 282 -0.38 -4.50 -18.54
CA PRO A 282 -0.94 -5.34 -17.49
C PRO A 282 -0.63 -6.83 -17.74
N PRO A 283 -0.39 -7.63 -16.68
CA PRO A 283 -0.14 -9.06 -16.83
C PRO A 283 -1.36 -9.80 -17.39
N LYS A 284 -1.11 -10.90 -18.10
CA LYS A 284 -2.17 -11.80 -18.57
C LYS A 284 -2.74 -12.58 -17.38
N GLU A 285 -4.05 -12.52 -17.22
CA GLU A 285 -4.74 -13.08 -16.05
C GLU A 285 -5.93 -13.96 -16.46
N ASN A 286 -6.26 -14.91 -15.59
CA ASN A 286 -7.37 -15.84 -15.77
C ASN A 286 -8.73 -15.11 -15.77
N TYR A 287 -9.74 -15.69 -16.42
CA TYR A 287 -11.09 -15.08 -16.47
C TYR A 287 -11.67 -14.80 -15.08
N LEU A 288 -11.61 -15.76 -14.17
CA LEU A 288 -12.11 -15.57 -12.80
C LEU A 288 -11.38 -14.45 -12.06
N GLN A 289 -10.07 -14.31 -12.27
CA GLN A 289 -9.29 -13.22 -11.69
C GLN A 289 -9.73 -11.86 -12.25
N LYS A 290 -10.08 -11.79 -13.54
CA LYS A 290 -10.64 -10.56 -14.14
C LYS A 290 -11.96 -10.19 -13.49
N VAL A 291 -12.85 -11.16 -13.24
CA VAL A 291 -14.12 -10.92 -12.53
C VAL A 291 -13.87 -10.34 -11.13
N ILE A 292 -12.89 -10.89 -10.40
CA ILE A 292 -12.49 -10.36 -9.09
C ILE A 292 -11.97 -8.93 -9.20
N TYR A 293 -11.18 -8.60 -10.22
CA TYR A 293 -10.73 -7.21 -10.43
C TYR A 293 -11.87 -6.25 -10.74
N TYR A 294 -12.88 -6.68 -11.51
CA TYR A 294 -14.08 -5.86 -11.73
C TYR A 294 -14.84 -5.63 -10.43
N TYR A 295 -15.04 -6.68 -9.64
CA TYR A 295 -15.73 -6.59 -8.35
C TYR A 295 -14.98 -5.66 -7.37
N ALA A 296 -13.66 -5.82 -7.25
CA ALA A 296 -12.81 -4.99 -6.41
C ALA A 296 -12.84 -3.50 -6.81
N ASP A 297 -12.82 -3.20 -8.11
CA ASP A 297 -12.91 -1.83 -8.60
C ASP A 297 -14.30 -1.24 -8.35
N ILE A 298 -15.38 -2.01 -8.49
CA ILE A 298 -16.75 -1.56 -8.18
C ILE A 298 -16.88 -1.20 -6.69
N ILE A 299 -16.39 -2.06 -5.79
CA ILE A 299 -16.42 -1.79 -4.35
C ILE A 299 -15.56 -0.58 -3.98
N GLY A 300 -14.35 -0.49 -4.55
CA GLY A 300 -13.42 0.61 -4.27
C GLY A 300 -13.80 1.95 -4.93
N THR A 301 -14.81 1.98 -5.80
CA THR A 301 -15.24 3.19 -6.51
C THR A 301 -16.49 3.83 -5.89
N LEU A 302 -16.87 5.00 -6.41
CA LEU A 302 -18.09 5.70 -5.99
C LEU A 302 -19.34 4.80 -6.07
N VAL A 303 -19.36 3.88 -7.04
CA VAL A 303 -20.53 3.01 -7.28
C VAL A 303 -20.80 2.14 -6.06
N GLY A 304 -19.77 1.53 -5.47
CA GLY A 304 -19.90 0.75 -4.24
C GLY A 304 -20.42 1.60 -3.09
N ILE A 305 -19.89 2.82 -2.92
CA ILE A 305 -20.31 3.73 -1.85
C ILE A 305 -21.76 4.21 -2.04
N LEU A 306 -22.17 4.55 -3.25
CA LEU A 306 -23.56 4.95 -3.54
C LEU A 306 -24.53 3.79 -3.32
N PHE A 307 -24.12 2.58 -3.72
CA PHE A 307 -24.90 1.38 -3.46
C PHE A 307 -25.07 1.14 -1.96
N LEU A 308 -23.98 1.28 -1.20
CA LEU A 308 -24.00 1.23 0.26
C LEU A 308 -24.95 2.27 0.88
N ILE A 309 -24.87 3.53 0.46
CA ILE A 309 -25.78 4.58 0.92
C ILE A 309 -27.24 4.23 0.57
N ALA A 310 -27.50 3.73 -0.63
CA ALA A 310 -28.84 3.31 -1.04
C ALA A 310 -29.38 2.16 -0.17
N VAL A 311 -28.54 1.18 0.17
CA VAL A 311 -28.91 0.08 1.09
C VAL A 311 -29.24 0.61 2.48
N ILE A 312 -28.41 1.50 3.05
CA ILE A 312 -28.67 2.09 4.37
C ILE A 312 -29.95 2.93 4.36
N ILE A 313 -30.17 3.75 3.33
CA ILE A 313 -31.38 4.58 3.20
C ILE A 313 -32.62 3.68 3.10
N THR A 314 -32.56 2.62 2.29
CA THR A 314 -33.67 1.68 2.13
C THR A 314 -33.98 0.97 3.45
N TRP A 315 -32.94 0.53 4.16
CA TRP A 315 -33.09 -0.07 5.49
C TRP A 315 -33.69 0.94 6.50
N ALA A 316 -33.21 2.18 6.53
CA ALA A 316 -33.76 3.20 7.42
C ALA A 316 -35.22 3.55 7.08
N ALA A 317 -35.58 3.58 5.80
CA ALA A 317 -36.94 3.90 5.33
C ALA A 317 -37.96 2.79 5.63
N VAL A 318 -37.53 1.53 5.62
CA VAL A 318 -38.40 0.37 5.92
C VAL A 318 -38.49 0.11 7.43
N GLY A 319 -37.49 0.54 8.21
CA GLY A 319 -37.44 0.35 9.67
C GLY A 319 -38.69 0.76 10.46
N PRO A 320 -39.37 1.89 10.17
CA PRO A 320 -40.61 2.27 10.83
C PRO A 320 -41.73 1.23 10.72
N VAL A 321 -41.81 0.51 9.60
CA VAL A 321 -42.81 -0.55 9.38
C VAL A 321 -42.60 -1.73 10.34
N PHE A 322 -41.34 -1.97 10.73
CA PHE A 322 -40.94 -3.06 11.64
C PHE A 322 -40.62 -2.57 13.05
N HIS A 323 -40.97 -1.32 13.39
CA HIS A 323 -40.75 -0.69 14.69
C HIS A 323 -39.29 -0.74 15.18
N PHE A 324 -38.30 -0.85 14.28
CA PHE A 324 -36.88 -0.98 14.63
C PHE A 324 -36.61 -2.02 15.73
N ASN A 325 -37.29 -3.17 15.69
CA ASN A 325 -37.09 -4.23 16.67
C ASN A 325 -35.70 -4.89 16.54
N ASN A 326 -35.30 -5.72 17.51
CA ASN A 326 -33.98 -6.37 17.53
C ASN A 326 -33.73 -7.25 16.28
N THR A 327 -34.79 -7.80 15.67
CA THR A 327 -34.69 -8.60 14.44
C THR A 327 -34.41 -7.72 13.21
N TRP A 328 -34.95 -6.50 13.18
CA TRP A 328 -34.70 -5.52 12.12
C TRP A 328 -33.26 -5.00 12.14
N TRP A 329 -32.72 -4.78 13.34
CA TRP A 329 -31.32 -4.41 13.54
C TRP A 329 -30.37 -5.54 13.13
N LEU A 330 -30.68 -6.78 13.52
CA LEU A 330 -29.87 -7.93 13.12
C LEU A 330 -29.86 -8.19 11.59
N LEU A 331 -30.90 -7.76 10.87
CA LEU A 331 -30.97 -7.90 9.41
C LEU A 331 -29.85 -7.15 8.69
N ILE A 332 -29.58 -5.89 9.07
CA ILE A 332 -28.49 -5.11 8.46
C ILE A 332 -27.13 -5.72 8.83
N GLY A 333 -26.99 -6.21 10.07
CA GLY A 333 -25.82 -6.96 10.52
C GLY A 333 -25.55 -8.20 9.69
N THR A 334 -26.59 -8.99 9.41
CA THR A 334 -26.52 -10.21 8.61
C THR A 334 -26.09 -9.91 7.17
N TYR A 335 -26.68 -8.88 6.54
CA TYR A 335 -26.27 -8.46 5.20
C TYR A 335 -24.81 -7.99 5.18
N ALA A 336 -24.44 -7.09 6.09
CA ALA A 336 -23.09 -6.55 6.16
C ALA A 336 -22.06 -7.65 6.43
N GLY A 337 -22.34 -8.59 7.34
CA GLY A 337 -21.43 -9.69 7.65
C GLY A 337 -21.25 -10.65 6.47
N LEU A 338 -22.30 -10.96 5.71
CA LEU A 338 -22.18 -11.80 4.51
C LEU A 338 -21.34 -11.14 3.40
N VAL A 339 -21.53 -9.83 3.19
CA VAL A 339 -20.77 -9.06 2.21
C VAL A 339 -19.33 -8.86 2.68
N GLY A 340 -19.12 -8.44 3.92
CA GLY A 340 -17.80 -8.24 4.53
C GLY A 340 -16.97 -9.53 4.55
N LEU A 341 -17.60 -10.69 4.81
CA LEU A 341 -16.95 -11.98 4.65
C LEU A 341 -16.42 -12.16 3.22
N PHE A 342 -17.28 -11.99 2.21
CA PHE A 342 -16.85 -12.18 0.82
C PHE A 342 -15.79 -11.15 0.41
N ASP A 343 -15.95 -9.89 0.82
CA ASP A 343 -15.01 -8.80 0.58
C ASP A 343 -13.66 -9.08 1.23
N SER A 344 -13.62 -9.69 2.41
CA SER A 344 -12.37 -10.09 3.05
C SER A 344 -11.57 -11.08 2.20
N PHE A 345 -12.22 -12.07 1.57
CA PHE A 345 -11.54 -12.98 0.64
C PHE A 345 -11.02 -12.26 -0.60
N VAL A 346 -11.85 -11.38 -1.20
CA VAL A 346 -11.46 -10.63 -2.39
C VAL A 346 -10.29 -9.69 -2.08
N LEU A 347 -10.37 -8.95 -0.98
CA LEU A 347 -9.32 -8.02 -0.53
C LEU A 347 -7.99 -8.73 -0.33
N ARG A 348 -7.99 -9.93 0.26
CA ARG A 348 -6.78 -10.74 0.45
C ARG A 348 -6.18 -11.21 -0.87
N ASN A 349 -7.03 -11.64 -1.81
CA ASN A 349 -6.58 -12.03 -3.15
C ASN A 349 -5.98 -10.83 -3.92
N VAL A 350 -6.68 -9.70 -3.93
CA VAL A 350 -6.25 -8.48 -4.61
C VAL A 350 -4.95 -7.95 -3.99
N GLN A 351 -4.81 -7.97 -2.66
CA GLN A 351 -3.58 -7.55 -1.98
C GLN A 351 -2.37 -8.37 -2.41
N ASN A 352 -2.51 -9.71 -2.48
CA ASN A 352 -1.42 -10.57 -2.95
C ASN A 352 -1.04 -10.25 -4.41
N LYS A 353 -2.03 -9.95 -5.26
CA LYS A 353 -1.79 -9.52 -6.65
C LYS A 353 -1.08 -8.18 -6.73
N VAL A 354 -1.46 -7.20 -5.92
CA VAL A 354 -0.73 -5.91 -5.78
C VAL A 354 0.72 -6.19 -5.40
N HIS A 355 0.96 -6.96 -4.34
CA HIS A 355 2.30 -7.24 -3.85
C HIS A 355 3.19 -7.93 -4.91
N GLN A 356 2.67 -8.94 -5.60
CA GLN A 356 3.39 -9.63 -6.68
C GLN A 356 3.74 -8.70 -7.84
N ASN A 357 2.78 -7.88 -8.28
CA ASN A 357 2.98 -6.95 -9.38
C ASN A 357 4.00 -5.86 -9.02
N THR A 358 3.86 -5.22 -7.85
CA THR A 358 4.82 -4.22 -7.37
C THR A 358 6.22 -4.82 -7.28
N LYS A 359 6.37 -6.02 -6.72
CA LYS A 359 7.67 -6.70 -6.62
C LYS A 359 8.27 -7.01 -7.99
N SER A 360 7.45 -7.41 -8.97
CA SER A 360 7.92 -7.58 -10.34
C SER A 360 8.44 -6.27 -10.91
N GLN A 361 7.73 -5.15 -10.69
CA GLN A 361 8.16 -3.83 -11.17
C GLN A 361 9.47 -3.35 -10.52
N VAL A 362 9.64 -3.57 -9.22
CA VAL A 362 10.91 -3.33 -8.53
C VAL A 362 12.05 -4.14 -9.14
N ARG A 363 11.83 -5.43 -9.43
CA ARG A 363 12.84 -6.28 -10.08
C ARG A 363 13.25 -5.79 -11.47
N HIS A 364 12.30 -5.22 -12.23
CA HIS A 364 12.64 -4.58 -13.51
C HIS A 364 13.55 -3.37 -13.30
N VAL A 365 13.26 -2.50 -12.32
CA VAL A 365 14.14 -1.38 -11.97
C VAL A 365 15.50 -1.86 -11.51
N GLU A 366 15.55 -2.90 -10.67
CA GLU A 366 16.82 -3.49 -10.25
C GLU A 366 17.65 -4.01 -11.42
N ALA A 367 17.04 -4.67 -12.40
CA ALA A 367 17.75 -5.12 -13.59
C ALA A 367 18.34 -3.94 -14.39
N PHE A 368 17.59 -2.84 -14.54
CA PHE A 368 18.10 -1.61 -15.14
C PHE A 368 19.25 -1.01 -14.33
N ASP A 369 19.13 -0.96 -13.01
CA ASP A 369 20.18 -0.47 -12.12
C ASP A 369 21.46 -1.26 -12.33
N MET A 370 21.39 -2.59 -12.32
CA MET A 370 22.56 -3.44 -12.55
C MET A 370 23.22 -3.15 -13.90
N ALA A 371 22.42 -2.87 -14.94
CA ALA A 371 22.92 -2.49 -16.26
C ALA A 371 23.61 -1.11 -16.26
N LEU A 372 23.21 -0.16 -15.41
CA LEU A 372 23.89 1.13 -15.26
C LEU A 372 25.27 0.98 -14.61
N PHE A 373 25.43 0.07 -13.65
CA PHE A 373 26.74 -0.19 -13.03
C PHE A 373 27.71 -0.96 -13.93
N ALA A 374 27.22 -1.59 -15.01
CA ALA A 374 28.04 -2.38 -15.90
C ALA A 374 29.17 -1.53 -16.51
N GLY A 375 30.41 -1.89 -16.18
CA GLY A 375 31.62 -1.23 -16.67
C GLY A 375 31.96 0.13 -16.04
N LEU A 376 31.36 0.49 -14.90
CA LEU A 376 31.81 1.65 -14.08
C LEU A 376 32.91 1.28 -13.09
N SER A 377 33.22 -0.01 -12.89
CA SER A 377 34.19 -0.51 -11.89
C SER A 377 33.91 -0.07 -10.44
N VAL A 378 32.73 0.50 -10.16
CA VAL A 378 32.28 0.91 -8.83
C VAL A 378 31.56 -0.26 -8.15
N PRO A 379 31.77 -0.49 -6.83
CA PRO A 379 31.03 -1.50 -6.10
C PRO A 379 29.53 -1.16 -6.08
N ILE A 380 28.70 -2.14 -6.42
CA ILE A 380 27.25 -2.04 -6.32
C ILE A 380 26.88 -2.11 -4.83
N PRO A 381 26.24 -1.08 -4.25
CA PRO A 381 25.79 -1.13 -2.86
C PRO A 381 24.87 -2.34 -2.64
N ALA A 382 25.20 -3.15 -1.63
CA ALA A 382 24.58 -4.45 -1.43
C ALA A 382 23.12 -4.37 -0.99
N VAL A 383 22.33 -5.26 -1.58
CA VAL A 383 20.99 -5.68 -1.16
C VAL A 383 21.08 -6.15 0.29
N LYS A 384 20.46 -5.41 1.23
CA LYS A 384 20.26 -5.93 2.60
C LYS A 384 19.37 -7.16 2.52
N ASP A 385 19.97 -8.33 2.37
CA ASP A 385 19.22 -9.58 2.38
C ASP A 385 18.57 -9.76 3.75
N VAL A 386 17.25 -9.92 3.74
CA VAL A 386 16.49 -10.11 4.96
C VAL A 386 16.97 -11.42 5.59
N LYS A 387 17.52 -11.34 6.82
CA LYS A 387 17.91 -12.52 7.63
C LYS A 387 16.93 -13.68 7.42
N ALA A 388 17.45 -14.90 7.37
CA ALA A 388 16.66 -16.13 7.16
C ALA A 388 15.34 -16.07 7.95
N PRO A 389 14.19 -16.30 7.30
CA PRO A 389 12.90 -16.01 7.91
C PRO A 389 12.73 -16.89 9.14
N SER A 390 12.41 -16.24 10.27
CA SER A 390 12.05 -16.92 11.52
C SER A 390 10.88 -17.88 11.28
N LEU A 391 10.75 -18.90 12.13
CA LEU A 391 9.66 -19.88 12.02
C LEU A 391 8.29 -19.20 11.98
N SER A 392 8.08 -18.19 12.83
CA SER A 392 6.88 -17.32 12.82
C SER A 392 6.61 -16.71 11.45
N ARG A 393 7.64 -16.11 10.80
CA ARG A 393 7.53 -15.50 9.48
C ARG A 393 7.25 -16.52 8.38
N ARG A 394 7.81 -17.74 8.46
CA ARG A 394 7.53 -18.82 7.50
C ARG A 394 6.08 -19.28 7.57
N VAL A 395 5.56 -19.48 8.78
CA VAL A 395 4.15 -19.88 9.00
C VAL A 395 3.21 -18.78 8.51
N SER A 396 3.50 -17.54 8.87
CA SER A 396 2.76 -16.36 8.40
C SER A 396 2.71 -16.27 6.87
N ARG A 397 3.83 -16.43 6.16
CA ARG A 397 3.87 -16.41 4.70
C ARG A 397 3.07 -17.54 4.06
N LYS A 398 3.12 -18.75 4.64
CA LYS A 398 2.28 -19.86 4.16
C LYS A 398 0.81 -19.56 4.36
N MET A 399 0.43 -19.03 5.51
CA MET A 399 -0.95 -18.62 5.79
C MET A 399 -1.43 -17.53 4.81
N ASP A 400 -0.57 -16.55 4.54
CA ASP A 400 -0.86 -15.48 3.57
C ASP A 400 -1.03 -16.02 2.15
N ALA A 401 -0.15 -16.94 1.72
CA ALA A 401 -0.23 -17.59 0.41
C ALA A 401 -1.50 -18.43 0.25
N VAL A 402 -1.93 -19.16 1.30
CA VAL A 402 -3.17 -19.94 1.28
C VAL A 402 -4.38 -19.01 1.26
N SER A 403 -4.48 -18.07 2.20
CA SER A 403 -5.65 -17.19 2.35
C SER A 403 -5.90 -16.27 1.16
N SER A 404 -4.86 -15.87 0.43
CA SER A 404 -4.98 -15.01 -0.75
C SER A 404 -5.17 -15.78 -2.07
N HIS A 405 -5.22 -17.12 -2.02
CA HIS A 405 -5.35 -17.93 -3.21
C HIS A 405 -6.72 -17.75 -3.88
N LEU A 406 -6.78 -17.85 -5.20
CA LEU A 406 -8.02 -17.70 -5.99
C LEU A 406 -9.15 -18.64 -5.53
N LEU A 407 -8.79 -19.88 -5.17
CA LEU A 407 -9.75 -20.87 -4.66
C LEU A 407 -10.37 -20.46 -3.32
N MET A 408 -9.68 -19.65 -2.51
CA MET A 408 -10.27 -19.15 -1.26
C MET A 408 -11.39 -18.15 -1.52
N VAL A 409 -11.31 -17.35 -2.59
CA VAL A 409 -12.42 -16.46 -2.99
C VAL A 409 -13.64 -17.27 -3.40
N VAL A 410 -13.42 -18.37 -4.14
CA VAL A 410 -14.51 -19.29 -4.51
C VAL A 410 -15.09 -19.98 -3.28
N ALA A 411 -14.25 -20.43 -2.34
CA ALA A 411 -14.69 -21.00 -1.08
C ALA A 411 -15.50 -19.99 -0.27
N GLY A 412 -15.04 -18.73 -0.18
CA GLY A 412 -15.76 -17.64 0.46
C GLY A 412 -17.14 -17.43 -0.14
N PHE A 413 -17.23 -17.37 -1.47
CA PHE A 413 -18.52 -17.28 -2.16
C PHE A 413 -19.45 -18.46 -1.83
N ILE A 414 -18.93 -19.70 -1.85
CA ILE A 414 -19.71 -20.89 -1.49
C ILE A 414 -20.19 -20.82 -0.04
N VAL A 415 -19.34 -20.37 0.90
CA VAL A 415 -19.70 -20.21 2.31
C VAL A 415 -20.79 -19.15 2.47
N THR A 416 -20.66 -17.99 1.82
CA THR A 416 -21.67 -16.93 1.84
C THR A 416 -23.02 -17.43 1.32
N ILE A 417 -23.05 -18.14 0.19
CA ILE A 417 -24.27 -18.74 -0.35
C ILE A 417 -24.81 -19.83 0.59
N GLY A 418 -23.94 -20.66 1.18
CA GLY A 418 -24.33 -21.68 2.15
C GLY A 418 -25.03 -21.09 3.38
N CYS A 419 -24.47 -20.02 3.95
CA CYS A 419 -25.08 -19.26 5.04
C CYS A 419 -26.46 -18.70 4.63
N LEU A 420 -26.56 -18.09 3.44
CA LEU A 420 -27.80 -17.54 2.91
C LEU A 420 -28.90 -18.61 2.73
N VAL A 421 -28.53 -19.78 2.19
CA VAL A 421 -29.43 -20.92 2.02
C VAL A 421 -29.89 -21.46 3.37
N ALA A 422 -28.98 -21.62 4.33
CA ALA A 422 -29.31 -22.07 5.68
C ALA A 422 -30.29 -21.12 6.38
N SER A 423 -30.04 -19.80 6.32
CA SER A 423 -30.95 -18.78 6.86
C SER A 423 -32.32 -18.79 6.20
N SER A 424 -32.35 -18.95 4.87
CA SER A 424 -33.59 -19.02 4.10
C SER A 424 -34.40 -20.27 4.46
N ALA A 425 -33.75 -21.42 4.62
CA ALA A 425 -34.40 -22.65 5.08
C ALA A 425 -34.98 -22.51 6.49
N MET A 426 -34.32 -21.74 7.35
CA MET A 426 -34.78 -21.39 8.70
C MET A 426 -35.74 -20.18 8.72
N ARG A 427 -36.26 -19.77 7.56
CA ARG A 427 -37.22 -18.67 7.37
C ARG A 427 -36.79 -17.36 8.03
N TRP A 428 -35.48 -17.07 8.03
CA TRP A 428 -34.92 -15.86 8.63
C TRP A 428 -35.28 -15.67 10.11
N SER A 429 -35.52 -16.76 10.84
CA SER A 429 -35.62 -16.75 12.30
C SER A 429 -34.36 -16.18 12.95
N LEU A 430 -34.44 -15.79 14.23
CA LEU A 430 -33.29 -15.26 14.98
C LEU A 430 -32.06 -16.16 14.86
N THR A 431 -32.23 -17.47 15.00
CA THR A 431 -31.13 -18.44 14.85
C THR A 431 -30.62 -18.52 13.41
N GLY A 432 -31.49 -18.43 12.40
CA GLY A 432 -31.07 -18.33 11.01
C GLY A 432 -30.20 -17.11 10.75
N GLN A 433 -30.63 -15.92 11.19
CA GLN A 433 -29.86 -14.68 11.06
C GLN A 433 -28.50 -14.78 11.76
N LEU A 434 -28.44 -15.35 12.97
CA LEU A 434 -27.18 -15.55 13.69
C LEU A 434 -26.21 -16.48 12.96
N ILE A 435 -26.69 -17.53 12.27
CA ILE A 435 -25.86 -18.40 11.43
C ILE A 435 -25.24 -17.64 10.25
N SER A 436 -25.91 -16.61 9.75
CA SER A 436 -25.38 -15.73 8.70
C SER A 436 -24.67 -14.48 9.22
N ASN A 437 -24.50 -14.33 10.53
CA ASN A 437 -23.78 -13.21 11.12
C ASN A 437 -22.51 -13.66 11.86
N VAL A 438 -22.64 -14.65 12.76
CA VAL A 438 -21.55 -15.06 13.65
C VAL A 438 -20.39 -15.75 12.91
N PRO A 439 -20.60 -16.81 12.09
CA PRO A 439 -19.50 -17.41 11.34
C PRO A 439 -18.83 -16.44 10.36
N PRO A 440 -19.58 -15.62 9.59
CA PRO A 440 -18.99 -14.55 8.77
C PRO A 440 -18.12 -13.58 9.56
N SER A 441 -18.63 -13.05 10.68
CA SER A 441 -17.89 -12.12 11.55
C SER A 441 -16.58 -12.72 12.08
N ILE A 442 -16.61 -13.99 12.52
CA ILE A 442 -15.40 -14.70 12.98
C ILE A 442 -14.37 -14.81 11.85
N LEU A 443 -14.79 -15.26 10.66
CA LEU A 443 -13.89 -15.45 9.52
C LEU A 443 -13.33 -14.12 9.01
N GLU A 444 -14.16 -13.10 8.91
CA GLU A 444 -13.76 -11.75 8.50
C GLU A 444 -12.73 -11.16 9.46
N THR A 445 -12.99 -11.23 10.77
CA THR A 445 -12.04 -10.79 11.82
C THR A 445 -10.69 -11.48 11.65
N PHE A 446 -10.70 -12.80 11.43
CA PHE A 446 -9.49 -13.57 11.20
C PHE A 446 -8.75 -13.09 9.95
N PHE A 447 -9.43 -12.89 8.82
CA PHE A 447 -8.80 -12.39 7.60
C PHE A 447 -8.21 -11.00 7.79
N MET A 448 -8.86 -10.12 8.52
CA MET A 448 -8.32 -8.78 8.83
C MET A 448 -7.05 -8.85 9.68
N LEU A 449 -6.98 -9.75 10.66
CA LEU A 449 -5.75 -9.98 11.44
C LEU A 449 -4.60 -10.53 10.58
N ILE A 450 -4.88 -11.46 9.67
CA ILE A 450 -3.83 -11.92 8.73
C ILE A 450 -3.49 -10.81 7.73
N LEU A 451 -4.43 -9.92 7.39
CA LEU A 451 -4.17 -8.78 6.52
C LEU A 451 -3.06 -7.89 7.07
N ILE A 452 -3.12 -7.54 8.36
CA ILE A 452 -2.06 -6.80 9.06
C ILE A 452 -0.72 -7.54 8.92
N THR A 453 -0.73 -8.85 9.08
CA THR A 453 0.46 -9.69 8.96
C THR A 453 1.07 -9.62 7.55
N GLY A 454 0.25 -9.78 6.52
CA GLY A 454 0.68 -9.69 5.12
C GLY A 454 1.22 -8.30 4.77
N GLN A 455 0.61 -7.25 5.29
CA GLN A 455 1.10 -5.87 5.10
C GLN A 455 2.44 -5.61 5.76
N ASN A 456 2.62 -6.07 7.00
CA ASN A 456 3.90 -5.93 7.69
C ASN A 456 5.05 -6.60 6.91
N ASP A 457 4.81 -7.77 6.31
CA ASP A 457 5.83 -8.47 5.51
C ASP A 457 6.08 -7.75 4.18
N ALA A 458 5.02 -7.31 3.50
CA ALA A 458 5.10 -6.57 2.24
C ALA A 458 5.86 -5.24 2.42
N GLU A 459 5.52 -4.47 3.44
CA GLU A 459 6.14 -3.19 3.78
C GLU A 459 7.61 -3.37 4.20
N ALA A 460 7.93 -4.41 4.97
CA ALA A 460 9.31 -4.71 5.32
C ALA A 460 10.16 -5.03 4.08
N GLY A 461 9.57 -5.68 3.07
CA GLY A 461 10.21 -5.90 1.77
C GLY A 461 10.37 -4.60 0.98
N ALA A 462 9.29 -3.82 0.83
CA ALA A 462 9.29 -2.55 0.10
C ALA A 462 10.32 -1.56 0.66
N ARG A 463 10.49 -1.49 1.98
CA ARG A 463 11.53 -0.68 2.64
C ARG A 463 12.94 -1.04 2.18
N VAL A 464 13.25 -2.33 2.13
CA VAL A 464 14.55 -2.82 1.67
C VAL A 464 14.74 -2.48 0.20
N ASP A 465 13.73 -2.75 -0.62
CA ASP A 465 13.74 -2.50 -2.06
C ASP A 465 13.98 -1.01 -2.38
N LEU A 466 13.22 -0.10 -1.75
CA LEU A 466 13.39 1.35 -1.93
C LEU A 466 14.74 1.85 -1.41
N THR A 467 15.21 1.31 -0.27
CA THR A 467 16.54 1.66 0.26
C THR A 467 17.65 1.23 -0.69
N ASN A 468 17.54 0.05 -1.31
CA ASN A 468 18.52 -0.41 -2.29
C ASN A 468 18.53 0.47 -3.54
N ILE A 469 17.35 0.85 -4.07
CA ILE A 469 17.25 1.80 -5.18
C ILE A 469 17.93 3.13 -4.81
N TYR A 470 17.61 3.67 -3.63
CA TYR A 470 18.18 4.92 -3.13
C TYR A 470 19.71 4.88 -3.07
N TYR A 471 20.29 3.85 -2.44
CA TYR A 471 21.75 3.70 -2.35
C TYR A 471 22.42 3.54 -3.72
N ARG A 472 21.78 2.81 -4.65
CA ARG A 472 22.28 2.69 -6.02
C ARG A 472 22.29 4.05 -6.73
N ARG A 473 21.26 4.87 -6.57
CA ARG A 473 21.24 6.24 -7.11
C ARG A 473 22.28 7.16 -6.49
N GLN A 474 22.46 7.09 -5.17
CA GLN A 474 23.48 7.88 -4.49
C GLN A 474 24.88 7.54 -4.99
N ARG A 475 25.18 6.26 -5.17
CA ARG A 475 26.48 5.84 -5.70
C ARG A 475 26.70 6.27 -7.14
N LEU A 476 25.67 6.18 -8.00
CA LEU A 476 25.75 6.68 -9.38
C LEU A 476 25.97 8.20 -9.43
N LEU A 477 25.30 8.95 -8.54
CA LEU A 477 25.46 10.40 -8.45
C LEU A 477 26.87 10.80 -7.99
N SER A 478 27.41 10.12 -6.97
CA SER A 478 28.81 10.30 -6.53
C SER A 478 29.79 10.10 -7.70
N PHE A 479 29.60 9.02 -8.47
CA PHE A 479 30.43 8.74 -9.64
C PHE A 479 30.31 9.84 -10.71
N MET A 480 29.12 10.38 -10.95
CA MET A 480 28.94 11.48 -11.91
C MET A 480 29.59 12.79 -11.46
N LYS A 481 29.52 13.14 -10.17
CA LYS A 481 30.19 14.33 -9.63
C LYS A 481 31.70 14.24 -9.74
N HIS A 482 32.29 13.10 -9.42
CA HIS A 482 33.73 12.93 -9.60
C HIS A 482 34.14 12.86 -11.08
N ALA A 483 33.27 12.35 -11.95
CA ALA A 483 33.49 12.40 -13.40
C ALA A 483 33.48 13.83 -13.95
N SER A 484 32.60 14.71 -13.45
CA SER A 484 32.59 16.13 -13.83
C SER A 484 33.83 16.87 -13.32
N GLU A 485 34.25 16.63 -12.09
CA GLU A 485 35.50 17.18 -11.53
C GLU A 485 36.74 16.73 -12.31
N HIS A 486 36.81 15.45 -12.71
CA HIS A 486 37.92 14.94 -13.51
C HIS A 486 37.96 15.59 -14.89
N ARG A 487 36.80 15.82 -15.51
CA ARG A 487 36.67 16.49 -16.81
C ARG A 487 37.16 17.93 -16.77
N LEU A 488 36.75 18.70 -15.76
CA LEU A 488 37.17 20.09 -15.60
C LEU A 488 38.69 20.21 -15.45
N LYS A 489 39.32 19.32 -14.67
CA LYS A 489 40.78 19.29 -14.54
C LYS A 489 41.50 19.00 -15.86
N GLN A 490 40.95 18.07 -16.65
CA GLN A 490 41.55 17.71 -17.93
C GLN A 490 41.45 18.87 -18.95
N GLU A 491 40.33 19.60 -18.97
CA GLU A 491 40.16 20.80 -19.80
C GLU A 491 41.11 21.93 -19.37
N ASP A 492 41.29 22.15 -18.06
CA ASP A 492 42.24 23.14 -17.54
C ASP A 492 43.70 22.79 -17.92
N ASP A 493 44.07 21.51 -17.85
CA ASP A 493 45.40 21.03 -18.23
C ASP A 493 45.66 21.14 -19.75
N GLU A 494 44.66 20.86 -20.59
CA GLU A 494 44.74 21.03 -22.05
C GLU A 494 44.93 22.51 -22.43
N VAL A 495 44.16 23.43 -21.83
CA VAL A 495 44.27 24.88 -22.07
C VAL A 495 45.61 25.44 -21.59
N ALA A 496 46.14 24.95 -20.47
CA ALA A 496 47.47 25.34 -19.97
C ALA A 496 48.61 24.86 -20.88
N THR A 497 48.41 23.73 -21.58
CA THR A 497 49.41 23.16 -22.50
C THR A 497 49.37 23.83 -23.87
N GLU A 498 48.21 24.30 -24.34
CA GLU A 498 48.08 25.08 -25.59
C GLU A 498 48.56 26.55 -25.47
N SER A 499 48.71 27.05 -24.23
CA SER A 499 49.17 28.42 -23.96
C SER A 499 50.66 28.53 -23.61
N GLN A 500 51.39 27.41 -23.57
CA GLN A 500 52.86 27.32 -23.52
C GLN A 500 53.43 27.04 -24.90
#